data_AF-A0A2E7KYC4-F1
#
_entry.id   AF-A0A2E7KYC4-F1
#
_cell.length_a   1.000
_cell.length_b   1.000
_cell.length_c   1.000
_cell.angle_alpha   90.00
_cell.angle_beta   90.00
_cell.angle_gamma   90.00
#
_symmetry.space_group_name_H-M   'P 1'
#
loop_
_entity.id
_entity.type
_entity.pdbx_description
1 polymer ?
#
loop_
_entity_poly.entity_id
_entity_poly.type
_entity_poly.pdbx_seq_one_letter_code
_entity_poly.pdbx_strand_id
1 'polypeptide(L)'
;MRLIKLLLLIGLLLFSCNCAAIKTNGDKIVVSVVDQKLSLIGKEGPIKTYPISTSKYGLGSQPNSYKTPLGRMYVCKKIGAGARPGTVFKSRRPTGEVVKPNSPGRDPIISRIIWLEGLDRFNHNTKERLIYIHGTPEERTIGYPTSYGCVRMTSRDVIDLYDRIRVGT
;
A
#
# COMPACT_ATOMS: atom_id res chain seq x y z
N MET A 1 40.73 -55.43 30.01
CA MET A 1 41.22 -54.18 30.62
C MET A 1 41.33 -53.11 29.55
N ARG A 2 40.66 -51.97 29.77
CA ARG A 2 40.76 -50.70 29.02
C ARG A 2 40.12 -50.72 27.62
N LEU A 3 39.32 -49.75 27.19
CA LEU A 3 38.83 -48.53 27.79
C LEU A 3 37.59 -48.10 26.97
N ILE A 4 36.51 -47.74 27.65
CA ILE A 4 35.36 -47.04 27.09
C ILE A 4 35.85 -45.71 26.50
N LYS A 5 35.58 -45.45 25.21
CA LYS A 5 35.60 -44.08 24.67
C LYS A 5 34.21 -43.72 24.18
N LEU A 6 33.47 -43.20 25.15
CA LEU A 6 32.36 -42.28 24.99
C LEU A 6 32.87 -41.05 24.21
N LEU A 7 32.45 -40.88 22.96
CA LEU A 7 32.60 -39.60 22.27
C LEU A 7 31.23 -38.95 22.08
N LEU A 8 31.14 -37.77 22.67
CA LEU A 8 29.98 -36.90 22.77
C LEU A 8 29.38 -36.53 21.40
N LEU A 9 28.05 -36.42 21.40
CA LEU A 9 27.26 -35.58 20.51
C LEU A 9 27.88 -34.18 20.38
N ILE A 10 28.09 -33.71 19.15
CA ILE A 10 27.73 -32.34 18.78
C ILE A 10 27.10 -32.40 17.39
N GLY A 11 25.76 -32.35 17.34
CA GLY A 11 25.01 -32.19 16.11
C GLY A 11 25.29 -30.80 15.55
N LEU A 12 25.98 -30.75 14.41
CA LEU A 12 26.07 -29.54 13.61
C LEU A 12 24.82 -29.47 12.72
N LEU A 13 23.69 -29.13 13.34
CA LEU A 13 22.53 -28.63 12.61
C LEU A 13 22.96 -27.30 11.98
N LEU A 14 23.41 -27.36 10.73
CA LEU A 14 23.51 -26.21 9.85
C LEU A 14 22.09 -25.67 9.66
N PHE A 15 21.65 -24.85 10.61
CA PHE A 15 20.56 -23.92 10.42
C PHE A 15 21.07 -22.92 9.40
N SER A 16 20.97 -23.28 8.12
CA SER A 16 20.99 -22.31 7.05
C SER A 16 19.81 -21.40 7.34
N CYS A 17 20.08 -20.29 8.00
CA CYS A 17 19.18 -19.15 8.05
C CYS A 17 18.99 -18.75 6.60
N ASN A 18 18.00 -19.34 5.94
CA ASN A 18 17.39 -18.77 4.77
C ASN A 18 16.69 -17.51 5.26
N CYS A 19 17.48 -16.48 5.54
CA CYS A 19 17.13 -15.13 5.17
C CYS A 19 17.02 -15.17 3.65
N ALA A 20 15.91 -15.72 3.17
CA ALA A 20 15.42 -15.49 1.83
C ALA A 20 15.15 -13.98 1.81
N ALA A 21 16.20 -13.21 1.54
CA ALA A 21 16.09 -11.86 1.06
C ALA A 21 15.05 -11.94 -0.05
N ILE A 22 13.88 -11.37 0.20
CA ILE A 22 12.76 -11.37 -0.74
C ILE A 22 13.33 -10.77 -2.02
N LYS A 23 13.66 -11.64 -2.99
CA LYS A 23 14.11 -11.23 -4.32
C LYS A 23 12.96 -10.43 -4.90
N THR A 24 13.04 -9.11 -4.86
CA THR A 24 12.07 -8.23 -5.51
C THR A 24 12.32 -8.21 -7.02
N ASN A 25 12.09 -9.36 -7.68
CA ASN A 25 12.02 -9.47 -9.13
C ASN A 25 10.60 -9.14 -9.62
N GLY A 26 10.01 -8.07 -9.10
CA GLY A 26 8.65 -7.65 -9.39
C GLY A 26 8.53 -6.15 -9.50
N ASP A 27 7.45 -5.71 -10.12
CA ASP A 27 7.08 -4.30 -10.20
C ASP A 27 7.08 -3.66 -8.81
N LYS A 28 7.41 -2.37 -8.74
CA LYS A 28 7.46 -1.58 -7.51
C LYS A 28 6.65 -0.33 -7.68
N ILE A 29 6.10 0.16 -6.58
CA ILE A 29 5.44 1.46 -6.53
C ILE A 29 6.33 2.43 -5.76
N VAL A 30 6.58 3.61 -6.34
CA VAL A 30 7.25 4.71 -5.68
C VAL A 30 6.27 5.87 -5.54
N VAL A 31 6.02 6.28 -4.30
CA VAL A 31 5.20 7.46 -3.98
C VAL A 31 6.13 8.61 -3.61
N SER A 32 6.14 9.65 -4.44
CA SER A 32 6.77 10.94 -4.11
C SER A 32 5.73 11.86 -3.49
N VAL A 33 5.93 12.17 -2.22
CA VAL A 33 5.07 13.12 -1.49
C VAL A 33 5.36 14.55 -1.92
N VAL A 34 6.60 14.91 -2.25
CA VAL A 34 6.91 16.27 -2.69
C VAL A 34 6.26 16.55 -4.04
N ASP A 35 6.34 15.59 -4.97
CA ASP A 35 5.80 15.77 -6.32
C ASP A 35 4.31 15.44 -6.43
N GLN A 36 3.70 14.91 -5.36
CA GLN A 36 2.35 14.33 -5.38
C GLN A 36 2.15 13.36 -6.56
N LYS A 37 3.10 12.43 -6.72
CA LYS A 37 3.10 11.42 -7.79
C LYS A 37 3.30 10.00 -7.26
N LEU A 38 2.64 9.05 -7.91
CA LEU A 38 2.87 7.62 -7.74
C LEU A 38 3.39 7.06 -9.07
N SER A 39 4.55 6.40 -9.05
CA SER A 39 5.13 5.76 -10.23
C SER A 39 5.15 4.24 -10.05
N LEU A 40 4.57 3.54 -11.02
CA LEU A 40 4.72 2.09 -11.17
C LEU A 40 5.98 1.84 -12.01
N ILE A 41 6.93 1.10 -11.44
CA ILE A 41 8.23 0.80 -12.02
C ILE A 41 8.33 -0.70 -12.21
N GLY A 42 8.44 -1.14 -13.46
CA GLY A 42 8.68 -2.54 -13.81
C GLY A 42 10.17 -2.88 -13.85
N LYS A 43 10.48 -4.09 -14.28
CA LYS A 43 11.86 -4.57 -14.44
C LYS A 43 12.68 -3.72 -15.42
N GLU A 44 12.05 -3.24 -16.49
CA GLU A 44 12.70 -2.51 -17.58
C GLU A 44 12.66 -0.99 -17.40
N GLY A 45 12.05 -0.50 -16.31
CA GLY A 45 11.96 0.93 -16.01
C GLY A 45 10.53 1.39 -15.70
N PRO A 46 10.28 2.71 -15.75
CA PRO A 46 8.97 3.29 -15.46
C PRO A 46 7.90 2.76 -16.42
N ILE A 47 6.81 2.23 -15.87
CA ILE A 47 5.63 1.80 -16.63
C ILE A 47 4.65 2.96 -16.78
N LYS A 48 4.32 3.61 -15.66
CA LYS A 48 3.34 4.71 -15.64
C LYS A 48 3.47 5.54 -14.37
N THR A 49 3.19 6.83 -14.48
CA THR A 49 3.12 7.77 -13.36
C THR A 49 1.72 8.37 -13.27
N TYR A 50 1.22 8.49 -12.05
CA TYR A 50 -0.11 9.02 -11.74
C TYR A 50 0.01 10.22 -10.81
N PRO A 51 -0.81 11.26 -10.99
CA PRO A 51 -0.99 12.27 -9.95
C PRO A 51 -1.75 11.67 -8.77
N ILE A 52 -1.40 12.09 -7.57
CA ILE A 52 -2.02 11.61 -6.32
C ILE A 52 -2.29 12.76 -5.35
N SER A 53 -2.99 12.46 -4.25
CA SER A 53 -3.05 13.33 -3.08
C SER A 53 -2.74 12.57 -1.80
N THR A 54 -1.66 12.97 -1.14
CA THR A 54 -1.27 12.50 0.19
C THR A 54 -1.87 13.38 1.30
N SER A 55 -1.49 13.15 2.55
CA SER A 55 -2.04 13.87 3.69
C SER A 55 -1.71 15.36 3.73
N LYS A 56 -2.73 16.18 4.02
CA LYS A 56 -2.54 17.60 4.37
C LYS A 56 -1.82 17.83 5.70
N TYR A 57 -1.72 16.80 6.55
CA TYR A 57 -1.04 16.84 7.84
C TYR A 57 0.46 16.48 7.74
N GLY A 58 0.94 16.23 6.53
CA GLY A 58 2.33 15.90 6.25
C GLY A 58 2.67 14.42 6.50
N LEU A 59 3.93 14.17 6.87
CA LEU A 59 4.54 12.84 6.95
C LEU A 59 4.64 12.35 8.40
N GLY A 60 4.33 11.08 8.63
CA GLY A 60 4.43 10.48 9.97
C GLY A 60 3.64 9.19 10.16
N SER A 61 4.07 8.44 11.16
CA SER A 61 3.51 7.12 11.50
C SER A 61 2.79 7.10 12.84
N GLN A 62 2.75 8.20 13.58
CA GLN A 62 2.14 8.25 14.91
C GLN A 62 0.63 7.92 14.82
N PRO A 63 0.09 7.15 15.77
CA PRO A 63 -1.35 6.94 15.89
C PRO A 63 -2.11 8.27 15.92
N ASN A 64 -3.32 8.32 15.35
CA ASN A 64 -4.20 9.50 15.31
C ASN A 64 -3.60 10.76 14.68
N SER A 65 -2.46 10.67 13.99
CA SER A 65 -1.78 11.84 13.42
C SER A 65 -2.36 12.31 12.08
N TYR A 66 -3.16 11.47 11.42
CA TYR A 66 -3.62 11.65 10.03
C TYR A 66 -2.49 11.85 9.00
N LYS A 67 -1.23 11.62 9.38
CA LYS A 67 -0.08 11.81 8.48
C LYS A 67 0.14 10.62 7.57
N THR A 68 0.76 10.85 6.42
CA THR A 68 1.12 9.80 5.47
C THR A 68 2.37 9.05 5.94
N PRO A 69 2.33 7.71 5.93
CA PRO A 69 3.45 6.81 5.84
C PRO A 69 4.74 7.31 5.21
N LEU A 70 5.91 7.12 5.81
CA LEU A 70 7.13 6.94 5.01
C LEU A 70 7.62 5.49 5.12
N GLY A 71 8.63 5.15 4.31
CA GLY A 71 9.30 3.86 4.36
C GLY A 71 8.68 2.81 3.45
N ARG A 72 9.20 1.60 3.56
CA ARG A 72 8.80 0.45 2.76
C ARG A 72 7.48 -0.11 3.26
N MET A 73 6.64 -0.46 2.32
CA MET A 73 5.34 -1.09 2.54
C MET A 73 5.13 -2.12 1.45
N TYR A 74 4.14 -2.97 1.62
CA TYR A 74 3.66 -3.84 0.56
C TYR A 74 2.14 -3.80 0.46
N VAL A 75 1.63 -4.14 -0.71
CA VAL A 75 0.20 -4.33 -0.95
C VAL A 75 -0.25 -5.62 -0.27
N CYS A 76 -0.91 -5.52 0.88
CA CYS A 76 -1.37 -6.70 1.63
C CYS A 76 -2.76 -7.17 1.19
N LYS A 77 -3.59 -6.28 0.64
CA LYS A 77 -4.93 -6.65 0.14
C LYS A 77 -5.42 -5.69 -0.94
N LYS A 78 -6.24 -6.21 -1.85
CA LYS A 78 -6.92 -5.46 -2.92
C LYS A 78 -8.42 -5.69 -2.80
N ILE A 79 -9.24 -4.63 -2.85
CA ILE A 79 -10.70 -4.67 -2.70
C ILE A 79 -11.36 -3.82 -3.78
N GLY A 80 -12.48 -4.31 -4.31
CA GLY A 80 -13.26 -3.61 -5.35
C GLY A 80 -13.06 -4.13 -6.77
N ALA A 81 -12.50 -5.34 -6.96
CA ALA A 81 -12.45 -5.98 -8.27
C ALA A 81 -13.85 -6.02 -8.91
N GLY A 82 -13.96 -5.61 -10.17
CA GLY A 82 -15.23 -5.54 -10.91
C GLY A 82 -16.21 -4.46 -10.45
N ALA A 83 -15.93 -3.71 -9.37
CA ALA A 83 -16.81 -2.63 -8.94
C ALA A 83 -16.81 -1.49 -9.97
N ARG A 84 -17.95 -0.82 -10.12
CA ARG A 84 -18.09 0.33 -11.03
C ARG A 84 -17.21 1.50 -10.55
N PRO A 85 -16.68 2.34 -11.45
CA PRO A 85 -16.11 3.63 -11.06
C PRO A 85 -17.11 4.40 -10.19
N GLY A 86 -16.64 4.98 -9.10
CA GLY A 86 -17.51 5.70 -8.16
C GLY A 86 -18.17 4.84 -7.08
N THR A 87 -18.06 3.49 -7.12
CA THR A 87 -18.66 2.63 -6.08
C THR A 87 -18.11 2.98 -4.71
N VAL A 88 -19.01 3.31 -3.77
CA VAL A 88 -18.69 3.69 -2.40
C VAL A 88 -18.41 2.46 -1.54
N PHE A 89 -17.36 2.57 -0.71
CA PHE A 89 -17.00 1.56 0.27
C PHE A 89 -17.14 2.09 1.70
N LYS A 90 -17.81 1.32 2.56
CA LYS A 90 -17.84 1.54 4.02
C LYS A 90 -17.31 0.29 4.71
N SER A 91 -16.37 0.46 5.64
CA SER A 91 -15.69 -0.67 6.31
C SER A 91 -15.12 -1.71 5.31
N ARG A 92 -14.61 -1.21 4.18
CA ARG A 92 -14.14 -1.96 3.01
C ARG A 92 -15.17 -2.91 2.36
N ARG A 93 -16.47 -2.64 2.51
CA ARG A 93 -17.56 -3.34 1.80
C ARG A 93 -18.28 -2.38 0.87
N PRO A 94 -18.66 -2.79 -0.36
CA PRO A 94 -19.42 -1.93 -1.25
C PRO A 94 -20.79 -1.63 -0.64
N THR A 95 -21.27 -0.41 -0.78
CA THR A 95 -22.58 0.01 -0.23
C THR A 95 -23.72 -0.06 -1.25
N GLY A 96 -23.40 -0.23 -2.54
CA GLY A 96 -24.35 -0.11 -3.66
C GLY A 96 -24.44 1.32 -4.23
N GLU A 97 -24.03 2.33 -3.47
CA GLU A 97 -23.96 3.72 -3.91
C GLU A 97 -22.82 3.92 -4.92
N VAL A 98 -23.06 4.77 -5.92
CA VAL A 98 -22.04 5.25 -6.87
C VAL A 98 -22.06 6.77 -6.90
N VAL A 99 -20.92 7.37 -6.62
CA VAL A 99 -20.73 8.83 -6.60
C VAL A 99 -19.93 9.26 -7.82
N LYS A 100 -20.40 10.30 -8.51
CA LYS A 100 -19.67 10.89 -9.64
C LYS A 100 -18.52 11.78 -9.13
N PRO A 101 -17.43 11.93 -9.89
CA PRO A 101 -16.38 12.88 -9.56
C PRO A 101 -16.94 14.28 -9.29
N ASN A 102 -16.42 14.90 -8.23
CA ASN A 102 -16.72 16.24 -7.72
C ASN A 102 -18.21 16.49 -7.41
N SER A 103 -18.98 15.43 -7.14
CA SER A 103 -20.34 15.58 -6.63
C SER A 103 -20.29 16.25 -5.25
N PRO A 104 -21.18 17.21 -4.96
CA PRO A 104 -21.22 17.83 -3.64
C PRO A 104 -21.60 16.80 -2.58
N GLY A 105 -21.01 16.91 -1.38
CA GLY A 105 -21.37 16.11 -0.23
C GLY A 105 -20.16 15.49 0.47
N ARG A 106 -20.29 14.22 0.85
CA ARG A 106 -19.29 13.50 1.64
C ARG A 106 -18.08 13.12 0.78
N ASP A 107 -16.98 12.78 1.45
CA ASP A 107 -15.75 12.26 0.84
C ASP A 107 -15.54 10.77 1.18
N PRO A 108 -16.38 9.86 0.66
CA PRO A 108 -16.17 8.42 0.85
C PRO A 108 -14.96 7.92 0.05
N ILE A 109 -14.44 6.77 0.49
CA ILE A 109 -13.54 5.96 -0.35
C ILE A 109 -14.35 5.32 -1.47
N ILE A 110 -13.88 5.47 -2.72
CA ILE A 110 -14.58 4.96 -3.91
C ILE A 110 -13.69 4.10 -4.81
N SER A 111 -14.33 3.39 -5.73
CA SER A 111 -13.74 2.68 -6.88
C SER A 111 -12.88 1.47 -6.50
N ARG A 112 -11.74 1.67 -5.84
CA ARG A 112 -10.80 0.61 -5.44
C ARG A 112 -10.16 0.95 -4.10
N ILE A 113 -9.78 -0.09 -3.36
CA ILE A 113 -8.94 0.01 -2.16
C ILE A 113 -7.75 -0.94 -2.33
N ILE A 114 -6.55 -0.38 -2.25
CA ILE A 114 -5.28 -1.10 -2.20
C ILE A 114 -4.73 -0.86 -0.79
N TRP A 115 -4.72 -1.90 0.03
CA TRP A 115 -4.36 -1.82 1.44
C TRP A 115 -2.88 -2.09 1.64
N LEU A 116 -2.24 -1.19 2.39
CA LEU A 116 -0.82 -1.20 2.67
C LEU A 116 -0.53 -1.75 4.07
N GLU A 117 0.58 -2.46 4.18
CA GLU A 117 1.15 -2.88 5.46
C GLU A 117 2.64 -2.48 5.50
N GLY A 118 3.07 -1.98 6.65
CA GLY A 118 4.42 -1.45 6.83
C GLY A 118 5.46 -2.54 7.03
N LEU A 119 6.63 -2.37 6.41
CA LEU A 119 7.76 -3.30 6.53
C LEU A 119 8.87 -2.77 7.44
N ASP A 120 8.85 -1.48 7.76
CA ASP A 120 9.86 -0.85 8.60
C ASP A 120 9.33 -0.66 10.02
N ARG A 121 10.23 -0.72 11.01
CA ARG A 121 9.87 -0.60 12.45
C ARG A 121 8.99 0.64 12.73
N PHE A 122 9.28 1.75 12.08
CA PHE A 122 8.58 3.01 12.32
C PHE A 122 7.24 3.13 11.57
N ASN A 123 6.92 2.23 10.63
CA ASN A 123 5.67 2.26 9.86
C ASN A 123 4.84 0.97 10.00
N HIS A 124 5.22 0.04 10.87
CA HIS A 124 4.55 -1.25 11.08
C HIS A 124 3.03 -1.14 11.36
N ASN A 125 2.58 -0.03 11.93
CA ASN A 125 1.18 0.26 12.23
C ASN A 125 0.37 0.79 11.03
N THR A 126 0.95 0.86 9.83
CA THR A 126 0.30 1.39 8.60
C THR A 126 -1.04 0.71 8.34
N LYS A 127 -1.12 -0.61 8.54
CA LYS A 127 -2.37 -1.37 8.33
C LYS A 127 -3.42 -1.07 9.39
N GLU A 128 -3.01 -1.00 10.65
CA GLU A 128 -3.87 -0.65 11.80
C GLU A 128 -4.45 0.75 11.65
N ARG A 129 -3.64 1.67 11.12
CA ARG A 129 -4.03 3.04 10.77
C ARG A 129 -4.89 3.14 9.50
N LEU A 130 -5.24 2.01 8.87
CA LEU A 130 -6.11 1.95 7.70
C LEU A 130 -5.60 2.80 6.52
N ILE A 131 -4.28 2.79 6.28
CA ILE A 131 -3.69 3.52 5.16
C ILE A 131 -3.89 2.73 3.86
N TYR A 132 -4.46 3.41 2.85
CA TYR A 132 -4.78 2.85 1.54
C TYR A 132 -4.21 3.70 0.41
N ILE A 133 -4.04 3.08 -0.77
CA ILE A 133 -4.18 3.78 -2.04
C ILE A 133 -5.62 3.56 -2.51
N HIS A 134 -6.37 4.63 -2.79
CA HIS A 134 -7.80 4.52 -3.11
C HIS A 134 -8.32 5.63 -4.03
N GLY A 135 -9.50 5.39 -4.61
CA GLY A 135 -10.23 6.40 -5.40
C GLY A 135 -10.93 7.42 -4.50
N THR A 136 -11.05 8.66 -4.97
CA THR A 136 -11.81 9.73 -4.29
C THR A 136 -12.80 10.42 -5.22
N PRO A 137 -13.97 10.87 -4.72
CA PRO A 137 -14.83 11.76 -5.48
C PRO A 137 -14.24 13.18 -5.62
N GLU A 138 -13.37 13.66 -4.74
CA GLU A 138 -12.76 15.01 -4.85
C GLU A 138 -11.60 15.05 -5.86
N GLU A 139 -11.84 14.60 -7.09
CA GLU A 139 -10.82 14.49 -8.13
C GLU A 139 -10.18 15.84 -8.49
N ARG A 140 -10.89 16.97 -8.30
CA ARG A 140 -10.35 18.33 -8.47
C ARG A 140 -9.18 18.67 -7.54
N THR A 141 -8.98 17.91 -6.46
CA THR A 141 -7.90 18.14 -5.49
C THR A 141 -6.67 17.28 -5.74
N ILE A 142 -6.75 16.35 -6.70
CA ILE A 142 -5.63 15.47 -7.06
C ILE A 142 -4.44 16.31 -7.53
N GLY A 143 -3.26 16.01 -7.00
CA GLY A 143 -2.03 16.81 -7.18
C GLY A 143 -1.69 17.69 -5.99
N TYR A 144 -2.56 17.80 -4.98
CA TYR A 144 -2.32 18.56 -3.75
C TYR A 144 -2.47 17.69 -2.49
N PRO A 145 -1.74 17.97 -1.39
CA PRO A 145 -1.92 17.25 -0.14
C PRO A 145 -3.29 17.56 0.49
N THR A 146 -4.27 16.67 0.34
CA THR A 146 -5.65 16.87 0.80
C THR A 146 -6.23 15.69 1.59
N SER A 147 -5.50 14.58 1.71
CA SER A 147 -5.97 13.37 2.41
C SER A 147 -5.78 13.46 3.94
N TYR A 148 -6.21 12.40 4.63
CA TYR A 148 -6.03 12.17 6.07
C TYR A 148 -5.06 11.01 6.37
N GLY A 149 -4.10 10.78 5.48
CA GLY A 149 -3.03 9.78 5.65
C GLY A 149 -2.91 8.81 4.48
N CYS A 150 -4.00 8.61 3.74
CA CYS A 150 -4.03 7.75 2.56
C CYS A 150 -3.41 8.42 1.32
N VAL A 151 -3.23 7.63 0.26
CA VAL A 151 -2.88 8.11 -1.08
C VAL A 151 -4.15 8.08 -1.94
N ARG A 152 -4.66 9.25 -2.30
CA ARG A 152 -5.86 9.38 -3.13
C ARG A 152 -5.49 9.44 -4.60
N MET A 153 -6.35 8.88 -5.43
CA MET A 153 -6.25 8.87 -6.89
C MET A 153 -7.62 9.16 -7.50
N THR A 154 -7.65 9.56 -8.77
CA THR A 154 -8.91 9.56 -9.53
C THR A 154 -9.45 8.14 -9.66
N SER A 155 -10.76 8.00 -9.92
CA SER A 155 -11.38 6.70 -10.14
C SER A 155 -10.75 5.95 -11.30
N ARG A 156 -10.46 6.65 -12.41
CA ARG A 156 -9.80 6.07 -13.57
C ARG A 156 -8.41 5.54 -13.23
N ASP A 157 -7.62 6.35 -12.53
CA ASP A 157 -6.21 6.04 -12.29
C ASP A 157 -6.05 4.94 -11.23
N VAL A 158 -6.88 4.93 -10.17
CA VAL A 158 -6.83 3.85 -9.17
C VAL A 158 -7.27 2.51 -9.75
N ILE A 159 -8.22 2.51 -10.70
CA ILE A 159 -8.67 1.29 -11.38
C ILE A 159 -7.53 0.75 -12.25
N ASP A 160 -6.90 1.60 -13.05
CA ASP A 160 -5.76 1.20 -13.89
C ASP A 160 -4.57 0.71 -13.05
N LEU A 161 -4.22 1.40 -11.95
CA LEU A 161 -3.18 0.91 -11.03
C LEU A 161 -3.57 -0.43 -10.41
N TYR A 162 -4.82 -0.56 -9.96
CA TYR A 162 -5.33 -1.79 -9.36
C TYR A 162 -5.19 -2.97 -10.32
N ASP A 163 -5.49 -2.81 -11.60
CA ASP A 163 -5.44 -3.92 -12.56
C ASP A 163 -4.00 -4.31 -12.93
N ARG A 164 -3.04 -3.41 -12.77
CA ARG A 164 -1.60 -3.66 -13.06
C ARG A 164 -0.85 -4.35 -11.94
N ILE A 165 -1.19 -4.07 -10.68
CA ILE A 165 -0.39 -4.52 -9.53
C ILE A 165 -0.96 -5.77 -8.87
N ARG A 166 -0.10 -6.50 -8.14
CA ARG A 166 -0.49 -7.69 -7.37
C ARG A 166 -0.38 -7.46 -5.87
N VAL A 167 -1.05 -8.31 -5.09
CA VAL A 167 -0.73 -8.45 -3.66
C VAL A 167 0.73 -8.88 -3.54
N GLY A 168 1.47 -8.26 -2.62
CA GLY A 168 2.91 -8.42 -2.45
C GLY A 168 3.80 -7.51 -3.32
N THR A 169 3.20 -6.62 -4.11
CA THR A 169 3.93 -5.48 -4.74
C THR A 169 4.44 -4.54 -3.66
#